data_AF-A0A2G1WX23-F1
#
_entry.id   AF-A0A2G1WX23-F1
#
_cell.length_a   1.000
_cell.length_b   1.000
_cell.length_c   1.000
_cell.angle_alpha   90.00
_cell.angle_beta   90.00
_cell.angle_gamma   90.00
#
_symmetry.space_group_name_H-M   'P 1'
#
loop_
_entity.id
_entity.type
_entity.pdbx_description
1 polymer ?
#
loop_
_entity_poly.entity_id
_entity_poly.type
_entity_poly.pdbx_seq_one_letter_code
_entity_poly.pdbx_strand_id
1 'polypeptide(L)'
;MDRTTKDRVLTVLDECDIDLPEDGLTLEKIRERAFRFQFEADDMLSLQIERHPTVYLSDMGVPGVDASPARFHVVTEYQLDLNDETWHIEELSSTFEYEPWLVLEAELGAGGPHEMIQKGIEDVRAADDPEDTFEDVFGSWIDHWEEKFDELDGRNVPEEDKEAILDLLVGELKERAKLD
;
A
#
# COMPACT_ATOMS: atom_id res chain seq x y z
N MET A 1 -24.30 -29.47 15.69
CA MET A 1 -22.98 -28.82 15.78
C MET A 1 -23.25 -27.36 16.05
N ASP A 2 -22.61 -26.77 17.04
CA ASP A 2 -22.75 -25.34 17.29
C ASP A 2 -22.14 -24.59 16.10
N ARG A 3 -22.93 -23.77 15.40
CA ARG A 3 -22.42 -22.89 14.34
C ARG A 3 -21.52 -21.84 14.98
N THR A 4 -20.32 -21.66 14.44
CA THR A 4 -19.42 -20.59 14.90
C THR A 4 -20.05 -19.22 14.66
N THR A 5 -19.62 -18.17 15.37
CA THR A 5 -20.12 -16.81 15.15
C THR A 5 -19.96 -16.40 13.67
N LYS A 6 -18.84 -16.78 13.05
CA LYS A 6 -18.60 -16.60 11.60
C LYS A 6 -19.67 -17.27 10.75
N ASP A 7 -20.00 -18.54 11.02
CA ASP A 7 -21.02 -19.27 10.24
C ASP A 7 -22.40 -18.61 10.37
N ARG A 8 -22.73 -18.08 11.56
CA ARG A 8 -24.00 -17.37 11.79
C ARG A 8 -24.06 -16.07 10.98
N VAL A 9 -23.01 -15.25 11.02
CA VAL A 9 -22.91 -14.01 10.22
C VAL A 9 -23.02 -14.32 8.73
N LEU A 10 -22.24 -15.28 8.22
CA LEU A 10 -22.28 -15.65 6.80
C LEU A 10 -23.65 -16.20 6.38
N THR A 11 -24.32 -16.94 7.26
CA THR A 11 -25.68 -17.44 6.98
C THR A 11 -26.67 -16.27 6.86
N VAL A 12 -26.62 -15.30 7.78
CA VAL A 12 -27.52 -14.14 7.73
C VAL A 12 -27.28 -13.32 6.47
N LEU A 13 -26.03 -13.02 6.13
CA LEU A 13 -25.71 -12.27 4.92
C LEU A 13 -26.14 -12.98 3.62
N ASP A 14 -26.13 -14.32 3.59
CA ASP A 14 -26.51 -15.13 2.43
C ASP A 14 -28.03 -15.38 2.34
N GLU A 15 -28.70 -15.67 3.47
CA GLU A 15 -30.13 -16.00 3.53
C GLU A 15 -31.04 -14.75 3.49
N CYS A 16 -30.56 -13.61 3.99
CA CYS A 16 -31.33 -12.36 4.03
C CYS A 16 -31.15 -11.47 2.79
N ASP A 17 -30.32 -11.87 1.81
CA ASP A 17 -30.06 -11.12 0.58
C ASP A 17 -29.70 -9.64 0.82
N ILE A 18 -28.87 -9.40 1.85
CA ILE A 18 -28.51 -8.05 2.29
C ILE A 18 -27.46 -7.47 1.35
N ASP A 19 -27.74 -6.28 0.81
CA ASP A 19 -26.79 -5.56 -0.03
C ASP A 19 -25.51 -5.23 0.75
N LEU A 20 -24.36 -5.60 0.17
CA LEU A 20 -23.05 -5.27 0.73
C LEU A 20 -22.67 -3.83 0.36
N PRO A 21 -21.81 -3.17 1.16
CA PRO A 21 -21.29 -1.85 0.85
C PRO A 21 -20.63 -1.77 -0.54
N GLU A 22 -20.82 -0.64 -1.23
CA GLU A 22 -20.22 -0.35 -2.55
C GLU A 22 -18.71 0.00 -2.47
N ASP A 23 -17.98 -0.58 -1.51
CA ASP A 23 -16.54 -0.36 -1.31
C ASP A 23 -15.69 -1.55 -1.82
N GLY A 24 -16.31 -2.43 -2.61
CA GLY A 24 -15.71 -3.65 -3.15
C GLY A 24 -15.69 -4.82 -2.17
N LEU A 25 -16.40 -4.75 -1.04
CA LEU A 25 -16.63 -5.90 -0.16
C LEU A 25 -17.48 -6.97 -0.85
N THR A 26 -17.09 -8.24 -0.70
CA THR A 26 -17.86 -9.38 -1.24
C THR A 26 -17.99 -10.47 -0.17
N LEU A 27 -19.01 -11.33 -0.30
CA LEU A 27 -19.16 -12.50 0.59
C LEU A 27 -17.93 -13.41 0.58
N GLU A 28 -17.28 -13.55 -0.58
CA GLU A 28 -16.02 -14.30 -0.71
C GLU A 28 -14.90 -13.65 0.11
N LYS A 29 -14.71 -12.32 0.01
CA LYS A 29 -13.73 -11.58 0.82
C LYS A 29 -14.02 -11.70 2.31
N ILE A 30 -15.29 -11.62 2.73
CA ILE A 30 -15.68 -11.81 4.13
C ILE A 30 -15.33 -13.24 4.58
N ARG A 31 -15.65 -14.24 3.76
CA ARG A 31 -15.39 -15.65 4.09
C ARG A 31 -13.89 -15.93 4.23
N GLU A 32 -13.07 -15.38 3.36
CA GLU A 32 -11.64 -15.69 3.32
C GLU A 32 -10.79 -14.82 4.25
N ARG A 33 -11.16 -13.55 4.40
CA ARG A 33 -10.28 -12.52 4.99
C ARG A 33 -10.83 -11.89 6.26
N ALA A 34 -12.14 -11.98 6.54
CA ALA A 34 -12.69 -11.33 7.73
C ALA A 34 -12.36 -12.10 9.01
N PHE A 35 -12.24 -11.34 10.08
CA PHE A 35 -11.94 -11.80 11.43
C PHE A 35 -12.73 -10.99 12.46
N ARG A 36 -12.64 -11.39 13.75
CA ARG A 36 -13.32 -10.74 14.88
C ARG A 36 -14.83 -10.53 14.65
N PHE A 37 -15.52 -11.60 14.28
CA PHE A 37 -16.98 -11.59 14.11
C PHE A 37 -17.70 -11.39 15.44
N GLN A 38 -18.70 -10.50 15.44
CA GLN A 38 -19.70 -10.38 16.51
C GLN A 38 -21.10 -10.56 15.91
N PHE A 39 -22.00 -11.13 16.70
CA PHE A 39 -23.36 -11.39 16.27
C PHE A 39 -24.30 -11.30 17.47
N GLU A 40 -25.21 -10.34 17.42
CA GLU A 40 -26.29 -10.13 18.35
C GLU A 40 -27.60 -10.30 17.57
N ALA A 41 -28.31 -11.39 17.85
CA ALA A 41 -29.53 -11.73 17.11
C ALA A 41 -30.56 -10.59 17.23
N ASP A 42 -31.14 -10.21 16.08
CA ASP A 42 -32.15 -9.16 15.96
C ASP A 42 -31.66 -7.74 16.34
N ASP A 43 -30.34 -7.54 16.47
CA ASP A 43 -29.76 -6.22 16.77
C ASP A 43 -28.68 -5.88 15.75
N MET A 44 -27.58 -6.64 15.74
CA MET A 44 -26.38 -6.24 15.01
C MET A 44 -25.50 -7.43 14.66
N LEU A 45 -24.79 -7.32 13.54
CA LEU A 45 -23.59 -8.11 13.29
C LEU A 45 -22.41 -7.21 12.97
N SER A 46 -21.21 -7.67 13.32
CA SER A 46 -19.99 -6.97 12.92
C SER A 46 -18.87 -7.94 12.53
N LEU A 47 -17.98 -7.44 11.70
CA LEU A 47 -16.79 -8.14 11.23
C LEU A 47 -15.69 -7.12 10.92
N GLN A 48 -14.43 -7.55 11.05
CA GLN A 48 -13.28 -6.74 10.70
C GLN A 48 -12.56 -7.35 9.51
N ILE A 49 -12.07 -6.51 8.60
CA ILE A 49 -11.26 -6.92 7.45
C ILE A 49 -10.03 -6.02 7.39
N GLU A 50 -8.88 -6.66 7.19
CA GLU A 50 -7.66 -5.95 6.82
C GLU A 50 -7.56 -5.86 5.29
N ARG A 51 -7.54 -4.62 4.81
CA ARG A 51 -7.37 -4.26 3.40
C ARG A 51 -5.94 -3.80 3.19
N HIS A 52 -5.42 -4.11 2.01
CA HIS A 52 -4.13 -3.61 1.56
C HIS A 52 -4.38 -2.78 0.30
N PRO A 53 -4.68 -1.47 0.43
CA PRO A 53 -4.59 -0.55 -0.69
C PRO A 53 -3.20 -0.73 -1.29
N THR A 54 -3.16 -1.41 -2.43
CA THR A 54 -1.91 -1.86 -3.04
C THR A 54 -1.44 -0.76 -3.95
N VAL A 55 -0.22 -0.31 -3.72
CA VAL A 55 0.35 0.82 -4.45
C VAL A 55 1.56 0.28 -5.21
N TYR A 56 1.43 0.23 -6.53
CA TYR A 56 2.59 -0.01 -7.36
C TYR A 56 3.42 1.26 -7.35
N LEU A 57 4.64 1.20 -6.77
CA LEU A 57 5.53 2.35 -6.75
C LEU A 57 5.90 2.72 -8.18
N SER A 58 6.38 1.80 -9.00
CA SER A 58 6.41 2.00 -10.44
C SER A 58 5.12 1.50 -11.08
N ASP A 59 4.60 2.18 -12.12
CA ASP A 59 3.39 1.77 -12.88
C ASP A 59 3.41 0.29 -13.35
N MET A 60 4.59 -0.34 -13.32
CA MET A 60 4.88 -1.68 -13.82
C MET A 60 5.13 -2.72 -12.72
N GLY A 61 5.29 -2.31 -11.45
CA GLY A 61 5.72 -3.18 -10.35
C GLY A 61 7.13 -3.77 -10.55
N VAL A 62 7.52 -4.68 -9.66
CA VAL A 62 8.80 -5.41 -9.78
C VAL A 62 8.60 -6.66 -10.64
N PRO A 63 9.33 -6.84 -11.75
CA PRO A 63 9.15 -7.99 -12.64
C PRO A 63 9.31 -9.33 -11.91
N GLY A 64 8.26 -10.17 -11.97
CA GLY A 64 8.26 -11.50 -11.36
C GLY A 64 8.02 -11.53 -9.86
N VAL A 65 7.62 -10.41 -9.25
CA VAL A 65 7.26 -10.32 -7.84
C VAL A 65 5.83 -9.81 -7.68
N ASP A 66 4.98 -10.65 -7.10
CA ASP A 66 3.56 -10.32 -6.83
C ASP A 66 3.37 -9.51 -5.53
N ALA A 67 4.46 -9.13 -4.85
CA ALA A 67 4.42 -8.35 -3.62
C ALA A 67 4.53 -6.85 -3.90
N SER A 68 3.68 -6.06 -3.24
CA SER A 68 3.75 -4.59 -3.27
C SER A 68 5.04 -4.11 -2.57
N PRO A 69 5.82 -3.20 -3.17
CA PRO A 69 7.00 -2.63 -2.53
C PRO A 69 6.68 -1.80 -1.27
N ALA A 70 5.54 -1.11 -1.30
CA ALA A 70 4.98 -0.36 -0.19
C ALA A 70 3.47 -0.53 -0.18
N ARG A 71 2.84 -0.53 0.99
CA ARG A 71 1.39 -0.67 1.13
C ARG A 71 0.90 -0.17 2.48
N PHE A 72 -0.37 0.21 2.50
CA PHE A 72 -1.10 0.38 3.75
C PHE A 72 -1.70 -0.94 4.22
N HIS A 73 -1.79 -1.08 5.54
CA HIS A 73 -2.54 -2.09 6.24
C HIS A 73 -3.68 -1.39 6.95
N VAL A 74 -4.87 -1.48 6.37
CA VAL A 74 -6.06 -0.77 6.85
C VAL A 74 -7.01 -1.79 7.47
N VAL A 75 -7.20 -1.71 8.77
CA VAL A 75 -8.21 -2.51 9.46
C VAL A 75 -9.51 -1.72 9.49
N THR A 76 -10.53 -2.26 8.85
CA THR A 76 -11.86 -1.67 8.77
C THR A 76 -12.86 -2.56 9.48
N GLU A 77 -13.68 -1.97 10.33
CA GLU A 77 -14.85 -2.59 10.94
C GLU A 77 -16.09 -2.32 10.09
N TYR A 78 -16.84 -3.39 9.83
CA TYR A 78 -18.13 -3.37 9.17
C TYR A 78 -19.15 -3.81 10.20
N GLN A 79 -20.08 -2.92 10.52
CA GLN A 79 -21.19 -3.19 11.39
C GLN A 79 -22.48 -3.04 10.58
N LEU A 80 -23.36 -4.03 10.68
CA LEU A 80 -24.68 -4.01 10.06
C LEU A 80 -25.71 -3.97 11.18
N ASP A 81 -26.54 -2.93 11.17
CA ASP A 81 -27.77 -2.90 11.96
C ASP A 81 -28.81 -3.78 11.28
N LEU A 82 -29.32 -4.79 11.99
CA LEU A 82 -30.26 -5.75 11.43
C LEU A 82 -31.70 -5.24 11.42
N ASN A 83 -31.99 -4.13 12.10
CA ASN A 83 -33.32 -3.55 12.16
C ASN A 83 -33.66 -2.74 10.91
N ASP A 84 -32.67 -2.06 10.34
CA ASP A 84 -32.82 -1.19 9.17
C ASP A 84 -31.88 -1.51 8.02
N GLU A 85 -31.07 -2.58 8.15
CA GLU A 85 -30.13 -3.07 7.14
C GLU A 85 -29.05 -2.04 6.75
N THR A 86 -28.74 -1.11 7.66
CA THR A 86 -27.73 -0.08 7.44
C THR A 86 -26.33 -0.58 7.82
N TRP A 87 -25.38 -0.36 6.91
CA TRP A 87 -23.96 -0.55 7.20
C TRP A 87 -23.32 0.70 7.80
N HIS A 88 -22.67 0.53 8.95
CA HIS A 88 -21.71 1.44 9.54
C HIS A 88 -20.30 0.91 9.30
N ILE A 89 -19.45 1.76 8.71
CA ILE A 89 -18.10 1.38 8.30
C ILE A 89 -17.12 2.32 8.99
N GLU A 90 -16.20 1.76 9.76
CA GLU A 90 -15.21 2.52 10.53
C GLU A 90 -13.80 2.00 10.25
N GLU A 91 -12.87 2.91 9.94
CA GLU A 91 -11.45 2.58 9.91
C GLU A 91 -10.89 2.60 11.33
N LEU A 92 -10.45 1.44 11.82
CA LEU A 92 -9.92 1.29 13.18
C LEU A 92 -8.43 1.61 13.28
N SER A 93 -7.67 1.27 12.24
CA SER A 93 -6.23 1.53 12.17
C SER A 93 -5.73 1.53 10.73
N SER A 94 -4.72 2.36 10.46
CA SER A 94 -3.96 2.37 9.22
C SER A 94 -2.48 2.41 9.56
N THR A 95 -1.72 1.39 9.15
CA THR A 95 -0.26 1.37 9.26
C THR A 95 0.35 1.28 7.87
N PHE A 96 1.51 1.91 7.70
CA PHE A 96 2.25 1.87 6.45
C PHE A 96 3.45 0.94 6.60
N GLU A 97 3.69 0.09 5.60
CA GLU A 97 4.85 -0.79 5.56
C GLU A 97 5.47 -0.77 4.16
N TYR A 98 6.78 -0.83 4.10
CA TYR A 98 7.54 -0.97 2.86
C TYR A 98 8.70 -1.95 3.01
N GLU A 99 9.09 -2.56 1.91
CA GLU A 99 10.20 -3.49 1.81
C GLU A 99 11.36 -2.79 1.07
N PRO A 100 12.44 -2.37 1.76
CA PRO A 100 13.48 -1.53 1.18
C PRO A 100 14.03 -2.03 -0.16
N TRP A 101 14.31 -3.33 -0.28
CA TRP A 101 14.85 -3.91 -1.50
C TRP A 101 13.83 -3.88 -2.66
N LEU A 102 12.54 -4.03 -2.38
CA LEU A 102 11.49 -3.93 -3.40
C LEU A 102 11.32 -2.49 -3.88
N VAL A 103 11.48 -1.52 -2.99
CA VAL A 103 11.45 -0.10 -3.34
C VAL A 103 12.60 0.22 -4.32
N LEU A 104 13.81 -0.22 -4.01
CA LEU A 104 14.98 -0.07 -4.89
C LEU A 104 14.78 -0.74 -6.25
N GLU A 105 14.28 -1.98 -6.27
CA GLU A 105 14.02 -2.70 -7.53
C GLU A 105 12.89 -2.06 -8.34
N ALA A 106 11.85 -1.53 -7.69
CA ALA A 106 10.72 -0.90 -8.37
C ALA A 106 11.12 0.41 -9.06
N GLU A 107 11.91 1.25 -8.37
CA GLU A 107 12.26 2.58 -8.84
C GLU A 107 13.57 2.61 -9.64
N LEU A 108 14.55 1.78 -9.26
CA LEU A 108 15.92 1.80 -9.80
C LEU A 108 16.33 0.50 -10.51
N GLY A 109 15.47 -0.53 -10.47
CA GLY A 109 15.74 -1.85 -11.04
C GLY A 109 15.58 -1.90 -12.56
N ALA A 110 15.71 -3.11 -13.11
CA ALA A 110 15.78 -3.33 -14.56
C ALA A 110 14.43 -3.20 -15.31
N GLY A 111 13.31 -3.07 -14.58
CA GLY A 111 11.97 -3.02 -15.16
C GLY A 111 11.53 -1.64 -15.68
N GLY A 112 12.28 -0.57 -15.37
CA GLY A 112 11.88 0.82 -15.63
C GLY A 112 12.98 1.66 -16.33
N PRO A 113 13.18 2.94 -15.93
CA PRO A 113 14.08 3.89 -16.59
C PRO A 113 15.58 3.60 -16.35
N HIS A 114 15.93 2.33 -16.17
CA HIS A 114 17.23 1.80 -15.83
C HIS A 114 18.36 2.34 -16.72
N GLU A 115 18.14 2.39 -18.03
CA GLU A 115 19.12 2.94 -18.98
C GLU A 115 19.39 4.44 -18.73
N MET A 116 18.35 5.21 -18.38
CA MET A 116 18.50 6.63 -18.04
C MET A 116 19.25 6.81 -16.71
N ILE A 117 18.95 5.97 -15.71
CA ILE A 117 19.64 5.98 -14.41
C ILE A 117 21.11 5.63 -14.59
N GLN A 118 21.43 4.56 -15.33
CA GLN A 118 22.80 4.15 -15.59
C GLN A 118 23.58 5.25 -16.30
N LYS A 119 22.99 5.87 -17.34
CA LYS A 119 23.62 6.98 -18.03
C LYS A 119 23.83 8.17 -17.10
N GLY A 120 22.85 8.54 -16.28
CA GLY A 120 22.98 9.61 -15.30
C GLY A 120 24.10 9.35 -14.29
N ILE A 121 24.24 8.11 -13.81
CA ILE A 121 25.34 7.68 -12.93
C ILE A 121 26.70 7.83 -13.64
N GLU A 122 26.78 7.46 -14.93
CA GLU A 122 28.00 7.62 -15.72
C GLU A 122 28.37 9.09 -15.92
N ASP A 123 27.39 9.94 -16.21
CA ASP A 123 27.56 11.39 -16.40
C ASP A 123 28.07 12.03 -15.09
N VAL A 124 27.47 11.72 -13.95
CA VAL A 124 27.91 12.18 -12.61
C VAL A 124 29.34 11.74 -12.30
N ARG A 125 29.68 10.47 -12.56
CA ARG A 125 31.02 9.92 -12.30
C ARG A 125 32.11 10.56 -13.17
N ALA A 126 31.75 11.04 -14.35
CA ALA A 126 32.68 11.64 -15.31
C ALA A 126 32.81 13.16 -15.15
N ALA A 127 31.97 13.79 -14.33
CA ALA A 127 31.95 15.23 -14.15
C ALA A 127 33.15 15.75 -13.34
N ASP A 128 33.51 17.01 -13.60
CA ASP A 128 34.51 17.75 -12.82
C ASP A 128 33.98 18.11 -11.42
N ASP A 129 32.66 18.29 -11.28
CA ASP A 129 31.94 18.48 -10.02
C ASP A 129 30.79 17.46 -9.90
N PRO A 130 31.06 16.27 -9.34
CA PRO A 130 30.06 15.20 -9.25
C PRO A 130 28.87 15.51 -8.34
N GLU A 131 29.03 16.35 -7.30
CA GLU A 131 27.94 16.69 -6.39
C GLU A 131 26.93 17.62 -7.07
N ASP A 132 27.41 18.70 -7.70
CA ASP A 132 26.57 19.63 -8.47
C ASP A 132 25.88 18.92 -9.65
N THR A 133 26.62 18.05 -10.36
CA THR A 133 26.06 17.24 -11.46
C THR A 133 25.00 16.24 -10.98
N PHE A 134 25.13 15.72 -9.76
CA PHE A 134 24.12 14.81 -9.21
C PHE A 134 22.77 15.50 -9.02
N GLU A 135 22.78 16.71 -8.46
CA GLU A 135 21.58 17.52 -8.29
C GLU A 135 20.94 17.87 -9.64
N ASP A 136 21.76 18.25 -10.63
CA ASP A 136 21.28 18.54 -11.99
C ASP A 136 20.63 17.34 -12.69
N VAL A 137 21.21 16.15 -12.53
CA VAL A 137 20.77 14.93 -13.22
C VAL A 137 19.57 14.27 -12.53
N PHE A 138 19.60 14.19 -11.20
CA PHE A 138 18.63 13.43 -10.41
C PHE A 138 17.64 14.29 -9.63
N GLY A 139 17.82 15.61 -9.52
CA GLY A 139 16.94 16.49 -8.74
C GLY A 139 15.46 16.36 -9.11
N SER A 140 15.14 16.37 -10.41
CA SER A 140 13.76 16.18 -10.87
C SER A 140 13.14 14.81 -10.51
N TRP A 141 13.96 13.78 -10.29
CA TRP A 141 13.49 12.47 -9.84
C TRP A 141 13.25 12.46 -8.33
N ILE A 142 14.11 13.14 -7.57
CA ILE A 142 13.94 13.33 -6.13
C ILE A 142 12.65 14.11 -5.88
N ASP A 143 12.43 15.23 -6.57
CA ASP A 143 11.19 16.00 -6.49
C ASP A 143 9.97 15.13 -6.84
N HIS A 144 10.07 14.31 -7.89
CA HIS A 144 9.01 13.39 -8.26
C HIS A 144 8.71 12.35 -7.17
N TRP A 145 9.74 11.79 -6.53
CA TRP A 145 9.56 10.87 -5.41
C TRP A 145 8.97 11.57 -4.18
N GLU A 146 9.39 12.79 -3.88
CA GLU A 146 8.82 13.59 -2.78
C GLU A 146 7.32 13.80 -2.96
N GLU A 147 6.88 14.19 -4.17
CA GLU A 147 5.47 14.37 -4.50
C GLU A 147 4.70 13.04 -4.48
N LYS A 148 5.30 11.99 -5.03
CA LYS A 148 4.69 10.66 -5.08
C LYS A 148 4.46 10.06 -3.71
N PHE A 149 5.43 10.22 -2.80
CA PHE A 149 5.33 9.69 -1.44
C PHE A 149 4.60 10.63 -0.48
N ASP A 150 4.19 11.83 -0.90
CA ASP A 150 3.28 12.66 -0.08
C ASP A 150 1.93 11.97 0.12
N GLU A 151 1.38 11.39 -0.94
CA GLU A 151 0.09 10.70 -0.91
C GLU A 151 0.11 9.48 -1.82
N LEU A 152 -0.22 8.31 -1.26
CA LEU A 152 -0.40 7.08 -2.01
C LEU A 152 -1.84 6.59 -1.89
N ASP A 153 -2.54 6.50 -3.03
CA ASP A 153 -3.96 6.08 -3.11
C ASP A 153 -4.90 6.91 -2.19
N GLY A 154 -4.73 8.23 -2.18
CA GLY A 154 -5.54 9.13 -1.34
C GLY A 154 -5.14 9.14 0.14
N ARG A 155 -4.03 8.49 0.53
CA ARG A 155 -3.55 8.39 1.91
C ARG A 155 -2.16 8.97 2.07
N ASN A 156 -1.99 9.83 3.07
CA ASN A 156 -0.69 10.39 3.42
C ASN A 156 0.23 9.29 3.97
N VAL A 157 1.43 9.17 3.39
CA VAL A 157 2.48 8.34 3.96
C VAL A 157 3.02 9.03 5.21
N PRO A 158 3.32 8.31 6.31
CA PRO A 158 3.97 8.92 7.47
C PRO A 158 5.28 9.62 7.07
N GLU A 159 5.50 10.83 7.58
CA GLU A 159 6.65 11.66 7.22
C GLU A 159 7.99 10.94 7.46
N GLU A 160 8.13 10.24 8.59
CA GLU A 160 9.33 9.44 8.91
C GLU A 160 9.59 8.32 7.89
N ASP A 161 8.53 7.65 7.41
CA ASP A 161 8.66 6.60 6.40
C ASP A 161 8.97 7.18 5.02
N LYS A 162 8.36 8.32 4.68
CA LYS A 162 8.65 9.06 3.45
C LYS A 162 10.13 9.46 3.39
N GLU A 163 10.63 10.12 4.45
CA GLU A 163 12.03 10.53 4.54
C GLU A 163 12.97 9.33 4.43
N ALA A 164 12.67 8.23 5.13
CA ALA A 164 13.49 7.02 5.08
C ALA A 164 13.52 6.37 3.68
N ILE A 165 12.40 6.38 2.95
CA ILE A 165 12.35 5.88 1.56
C ILE A 165 13.15 6.78 0.62
N LEU A 166 13.05 8.10 0.76
CA LEU A 166 13.82 9.04 -0.06
C LEU A 166 15.32 8.90 0.20
N ASP A 167 15.73 8.84 1.46
CA ASP A 167 17.12 8.61 1.86
C ASP A 167 17.65 7.29 1.30
N LEU A 168 16.82 6.23 1.30
CA LEU A 168 17.18 4.95 0.69
C LEU A 168 17.44 5.07 -0.82
N LEU A 169 16.55 5.73 -1.56
CA LEU A 169 16.67 5.89 -3.01
C LEU A 169 17.84 6.79 -3.40
N VAL A 170 17.99 7.93 -2.74
CA VAL A 170 19.08 8.89 -2.97
C VAL A 170 20.42 8.28 -2.55
N GLY A 171 20.45 7.62 -1.39
CA GLY A 171 21.64 6.92 -0.90
C GLY A 171 22.12 5.85 -1.87
N GLU A 172 21.21 5.03 -2.40
CA GLU A 172 21.55 4.02 -3.42
C GLU A 172 22.07 4.68 -4.71
N LEU A 173 21.47 5.78 -5.17
CA LEU A 173 21.97 6.51 -6.34
C LEU A 173 23.37 7.08 -6.10
N LYS A 174 23.63 7.67 -4.93
CA LYS A 174 24.95 8.19 -4.53
C LYS A 174 25.98 7.08 -4.43
N GLU A 175 25.64 5.96 -3.80
CA GLU A 175 26.54 4.79 -3.71
C GLU A 175 26.87 4.28 -5.12
N ARG A 176 25.87 4.13 -6.00
CA ARG A 176 26.08 3.79 -7.40
C ARG A 176 26.88 4.86 -8.14
N ALA A 177 26.78 6.14 -7.80
CA ALA A 177 27.62 7.20 -8.36
C ALA A 177 29.03 7.28 -7.74
N LYS A 178 29.30 6.56 -6.63
CA LYS A 178 30.51 6.68 -5.81
C LYS A 178 30.68 8.06 -5.17
N LEU A 179 29.56 8.64 -4.74
CA LEU A 179 29.52 9.85 -3.92
C LEU A 179 29.37 9.44 -2.45
N ASP A 180 30.16 10.09 -1.58
CA ASP A 180 30.06 9.95 -0.11
C ASP A 180 28.97 10.87 0.46
#